data_AF-A0A7J0BVE8-F1
#
_entry.id   AF-A0A7J0BVE8-F1
#
_cell.length_a   1.000
_cell.length_b   1.000
_cell.length_c   1.000
_cell.angle_alpha   90.00
_cell.angle_beta   90.00
_cell.angle_gamma   90.00
#
_symmetry.space_group_name_H-M   'P 1'
#
loop_
_entity.id
_entity.type
_entity.pdbx_description
1 polymer ?
#
loop_
_entity_poly.entity_id
_entity_poly.type
_entity_poly.pdbx_seq_one_letter_code
_entity_poly.pdbx_strand_id
1 'polypeptide(L)'
;MPKKSTIKRLPPEVRERIGVLLEQGRTLDEILDALAGLDVQISRSALHRYKQHIDKVGERIRRSRDMAEALVQRFGDEPESKVARMNIQFLHAAITDVISSAEATDEEGNPVPLDPRSAMELAKALDHLGKASKADADLISRIREEATKAANKQAASTVSEVGRKAGVPGTVIDQMMQAVLGGAV
;
A
#
# COMPACT_ATOMS: atom_id res chain seq x y z
N MET A 1 -13.50 -17.83 -26.08
CA MET A 1 -13.20 -18.06 -24.65
C MET A 1 -11.96 -18.94 -24.51
N PRO A 2 -10.91 -18.55 -23.76
CA PRO A 2 -9.76 -19.41 -23.54
C PRO A 2 -10.20 -20.67 -22.76
N LYS A 3 -9.91 -21.85 -23.32
CA LYS A 3 -10.26 -23.15 -22.69
C LYS A 3 -9.60 -23.24 -21.31
N LYS A 4 -10.40 -23.44 -20.25
CA LYS A 4 -9.91 -23.75 -18.89
C LYS A 4 -8.88 -24.89 -18.99
N SER A 5 -7.69 -24.70 -18.41
CA SER A 5 -6.61 -25.68 -18.43
C SER A 5 -7.10 -27.07 -18.03
N THR A 6 -6.82 -28.08 -18.86
CA THR A 6 -7.19 -29.48 -18.62
C THR A 6 -6.70 -29.97 -17.26
N ILE A 7 -5.57 -29.44 -16.79
CA ILE A 7 -4.98 -29.76 -15.47
C ILE A 7 -5.88 -29.31 -14.31
N LYS A 8 -6.61 -28.20 -14.45
CA LYS A 8 -7.55 -27.74 -13.40
C LYS A 8 -8.76 -28.67 -13.24
N ARG A 9 -9.05 -29.53 -14.22
CA ARG A 9 -10.16 -30.50 -14.20
C ARG A 9 -9.77 -31.86 -13.61
N LEU A 10 -8.48 -32.08 -13.34
CA LEU A 10 -7.99 -33.31 -12.76
C LEU A 10 -8.47 -33.48 -11.30
N PRO A 11 -8.51 -34.73 -10.79
CA PRO A 11 -8.79 -34.98 -9.38
C PRO A 11 -7.86 -34.15 -8.47
N PRO A 12 -8.35 -33.66 -7.32
CA PRO A 12 -7.58 -32.82 -6.41
C PRO A 12 -6.21 -33.41 -6.05
N GLU A 13 -6.16 -34.72 -5.76
CA GLU A 13 -4.95 -35.47 -5.40
C GLU A 13 -3.87 -35.39 -6.49
N VAL A 14 -4.26 -35.48 -7.76
CA VAL A 14 -3.35 -35.42 -8.90
C VAL A 14 -2.81 -34.00 -9.08
N ARG A 15 -3.65 -32.97 -8.89
CA ARG A 15 -3.21 -31.57 -8.96
C ARG A 15 -2.25 -31.22 -7.85
N GLU A 16 -2.51 -31.69 -6.63
CA GLU A 16 -1.64 -31.48 -5.48
C GLU A 16 -0.29 -32.14 -5.70
N ARG A 17 -0.27 -33.38 -6.20
CA ARG A 17 0.97 -34.07 -6.56
C ARG A 17 1.76 -33.35 -7.65
N ILE A 18 1.09 -32.81 -8.67
CA ILE A 18 1.74 -31.94 -9.68
C ILE A 18 2.34 -30.70 -9.02
N GLY A 19 1.61 -30.07 -8.09
CA GLY A 19 2.08 -28.91 -7.34
C GLY A 19 3.36 -29.20 -6.55
N VAL A 20 3.38 -30.28 -5.77
CA VAL A 20 4.56 -30.70 -5.00
C VAL A 20 5.77 -30.97 -5.89
N LEU A 21 5.58 -31.67 -7.02
CA LEU A 21 6.70 -31.94 -7.94
C LEU A 21 7.23 -30.68 -8.61
N LEU A 22 6.37 -29.70 -8.90
CA LEU A 22 6.77 -28.40 -9.42
C LEU A 22 7.56 -27.60 -8.37
N GLU A 23 7.14 -27.61 -7.11
CA GLU A 23 7.85 -26.96 -6.00
C GLU A 23 9.23 -27.58 -5.74
N GLN A 24 9.36 -28.90 -5.94
CA GLN A 24 10.65 -29.62 -5.87
C GLN A 24 11.59 -29.32 -7.05
N GLY A 25 11.18 -28.50 -8.01
CA GLY A 25 12.01 -28.11 -9.16
C GLY A 25 12.15 -29.18 -10.24
N ARG A 26 11.27 -30.19 -10.26
CA ARG A 26 11.30 -31.26 -11.28
C ARG A 26 11.04 -30.72 -12.68
N THR A 27 11.66 -31.35 -13.66
CA THR A 27 11.43 -31.07 -15.08
C THR A 27 10.04 -31.56 -15.50
N LEU A 28 9.52 -31.01 -16.61
CA LEU A 28 8.20 -31.40 -17.10
C LEU A 28 8.12 -32.89 -17.45
N ASP A 29 9.21 -33.46 -17.98
CA ASP A 29 9.27 -34.85 -18.38
C ASP A 29 9.29 -35.77 -17.15
N GLU A 30 10.07 -35.44 -16.10
CA GLU A 30 10.03 -36.17 -14.82
C GLU A 30 8.64 -36.14 -14.16
N ILE A 31 7.92 -35.02 -14.29
CA ILE A 31 6.56 -34.90 -13.77
C ILE A 31 5.60 -35.78 -14.57
N LEU A 32 5.73 -35.85 -15.89
CA LEU A 32 4.91 -36.72 -16.72
C LEU A 32 5.18 -38.20 -16.41
N ASP A 33 6.45 -38.58 -16.22
CA ASP A 33 6.83 -39.94 -15.85
C ASP A 33 6.28 -40.33 -14.47
N ALA A 34 6.34 -39.42 -13.49
CA ALA A 34 5.77 -39.62 -12.15
C ALA A 34 4.24 -39.77 -12.14
N LEU A 35 3.57 -39.37 -13.23
CA LEU A 35 2.12 -39.44 -13.40
C LEU A 35 1.69 -40.54 -14.37
N ALA A 36 2.62 -41.19 -15.07
CA ALA A 36 2.34 -42.23 -16.06
C ALA A 36 1.64 -43.48 -15.48
N GLY A 37 1.72 -43.67 -14.15
CA GLY A 37 1.01 -44.74 -13.43
C GLY A 37 -0.42 -44.37 -12.97
N LEU A 38 -0.88 -43.15 -13.23
CA LEU A 38 -2.23 -42.70 -12.93
C LEU A 38 -3.05 -42.72 -14.23
N ASP A 39 -4.34 -43.07 -14.15
CA ASP A 39 -5.26 -43.08 -15.31
C ASP A 39 -5.65 -41.66 -15.73
N VAL A 40 -4.64 -40.83 -16.06
CA VAL A 40 -4.78 -39.42 -16.35
C VAL A 40 -3.91 -39.04 -17.54
N GLN A 41 -4.54 -38.57 -18.61
CA GLN A 41 -3.85 -38.11 -19.80
C GLN A 41 -3.51 -36.62 -19.70
N ILE A 42 -2.24 -36.29 -19.50
CA ILE A 42 -1.73 -34.91 -19.43
C ILE A 42 -0.72 -34.70 -20.56
N SER A 43 -0.94 -33.69 -21.39
CA SER A 43 0.04 -33.29 -22.39
C SER A 43 1.11 -32.37 -21.81
N ARG A 44 2.34 -32.47 -22.32
CA ARG A 44 3.47 -31.58 -21.96
C ARG A 44 3.11 -30.10 -22.08
N SER A 45 2.40 -29.70 -23.13
CA SER A 45 1.96 -28.31 -23.33
C SER A 45 0.88 -27.86 -22.35
N ALA A 46 0.05 -28.77 -21.84
CA ALA A 46 -0.89 -28.44 -20.76
C ALA A 46 -0.13 -28.20 -19.45
N LEU A 47 0.85 -29.05 -19.13
CA LEU A 47 1.69 -28.95 -17.94
C LEU A 47 2.55 -27.68 -17.96
N HIS A 48 3.17 -27.36 -19.09
CA HIS A 48 3.95 -26.14 -19.24
C HIS A 48 3.13 -24.87 -18.98
N ARG A 49 1.94 -24.74 -19.58
CA ARG A 49 1.04 -23.60 -19.34
C ARG A 49 0.56 -23.51 -17.90
N TYR A 50 0.36 -24.66 -17.25
CA TYR A 50 0.00 -24.70 -15.83
C TYR A 50 1.17 -24.23 -14.96
N LYS A 51 2.39 -24.72 -15.19
CA LYS A 51 3.62 -24.25 -14.53
C LYS A 51 3.79 -22.74 -14.68
N GLN A 52 3.73 -22.22 -15.92
CA GLN A 52 3.82 -20.77 -16.17
C GLN A 52 2.79 -19.95 -15.38
N HIS A 53 1.55 -20.45 -15.26
CA HIS A 53 0.53 -19.79 -14.46
C HIS A 53 0.88 -19.82 -12.97
N ILE A 54 1.31 -20.96 -12.43
CA ILE A 54 1.70 -21.10 -11.03
C ILE A 54 2.92 -20.21 -10.72
N ASP A 55 3.94 -20.21 -11.58
CA ASP A 55 5.12 -19.36 -11.45
C ASP A 55 4.72 -17.88 -11.43
N LYS A 56 3.84 -17.44 -12.35
CA LYS A 56 3.35 -16.05 -12.38
C LYS A 56 2.60 -15.66 -11.10
N VAL A 57 1.81 -16.57 -10.54
CA VAL A 57 1.11 -16.34 -9.26
C VAL A 57 2.10 -16.33 -8.09
N GLY A 58 3.06 -17.26 -8.07
CA GLY A 58 4.11 -17.34 -7.07
C GLY A 58 4.97 -16.07 -7.04
N GLU A 59 5.38 -15.57 -8.20
CA GLU A 59 6.10 -14.30 -8.35
C GLU A 59 5.29 -13.12 -7.83
N ARG A 60 3.98 -13.08 -8.10
CA ARG A 60 3.11 -12.03 -7.57
C ARG A 60 3.00 -12.10 -6.04
N ILE A 61 2.90 -13.29 -5.46
CA ILE A 61 2.83 -13.48 -4.01
C ILE A 61 4.17 -13.13 -3.35
N ARG A 62 5.30 -13.55 -3.91
CA ARG A 62 6.65 -13.18 -3.44
C ARG A 62 6.80 -11.67 -3.41
N ARG A 63 6.58 -10.99 -4.55
CA ARG A 63 6.63 -9.52 -4.61
C ARG A 63 5.71 -8.85 -3.58
N SER A 64 4.50 -9.39 -3.38
CA SER A 64 3.58 -8.86 -2.38
C SER A 64 4.07 -9.04 -0.95
N ARG A 65 4.75 -10.16 -0.66
CA ARG A 65 5.36 -10.43 0.65
C ARG A 65 6.58 -9.54 0.87
N ASP A 66 7.46 -9.43 -0.10
CA ASP A 66 8.65 -8.59 -0.04
C ASP A 66 8.26 -7.12 0.17
N MET A 67 7.21 -6.66 -0.52
CA MET A 67 6.65 -5.34 -0.32
C MET A 67 6.07 -5.19 1.08
N ALA A 68 5.22 -6.13 1.54
CA ALA A 68 4.66 -6.08 2.90
C ALA A 68 5.74 -6.09 3.99
N GLU A 69 6.80 -6.89 3.83
CA GLU A 69 7.92 -6.95 4.77
C GLU A 69 8.73 -5.65 4.77
N ALA A 70 9.01 -5.08 3.59
CA ALA A 70 9.65 -3.77 3.49
C ALA A 70 8.81 -2.67 4.14
N LEU A 71 7.47 -2.76 4.05
CA LEU A 71 6.57 -1.83 4.74
C LEU A 71 6.62 -2.00 6.26
N VAL A 72 6.59 -3.24 6.77
CA VAL A 72 6.69 -3.52 8.21
C VAL A 72 8.05 -3.09 8.77
N GLN A 73 9.15 -3.41 8.08
CA GLN A 73 10.49 -3.00 8.52
C GLN A 73 10.65 -1.49 8.59
N ARG A 74 10.02 -0.76 7.66
CA ARG A 74 10.20 0.68 7.51
C ARG A 74 9.18 1.49 8.31
N PHE A 75 8.05 0.91 8.66
CA PHE A 75 6.91 1.63 9.25
C PHE A 75 6.19 0.89 10.39
N GLY A 76 6.68 -0.26 10.84
CA GLY A 76 6.01 -1.07 11.88
C GLY A 76 5.76 -0.31 13.18
N ASP A 77 6.65 0.62 13.53
CA ASP A 77 6.56 1.46 14.74
C ASP A 77 6.13 2.91 14.43
N GLU A 78 5.78 3.22 13.19
CA GLU A 78 5.41 4.58 12.81
C GLU A 78 3.95 4.88 13.16
N PRO A 79 3.61 6.14 13.49
CA PRO A 79 2.23 6.52 13.78
C PRO A 79 1.29 6.16 12.63
N GLU A 80 0.07 5.70 12.92
CA GLU A 80 -0.94 5.31 11.92
C GLU A 80 -1.15 6.38 10.82
N SER A 81 -1.06 7.66 11.20
CA SER A 81 -1.15 8.78 10.24
C SER A 81 -0.07 8.75 9.15
N LYS A 82 1.14 8.29 9.47
CA LYS A 82 2.25 8.17 8.50
C LYS A 82 2.03 7.01 7.55
N VAL A 83 1.49 5.89 8.03
CA VAL A 83 1.09 4.73 7.21
C VAL A 83 -0.02 5.12 6.25
N ALA A 84 -1.05 5.86 6.72
CA ALA A 84 -2.13 6.34 5.87
C ALA A 84 -1.64 7.27 4.75
N ARG A 85 -0.76 8.24 5.06
CA ARG A 85 -0.13 9.11 4.05
C ARG A 85 0.67 8.35 3.00
N MET A 86 1.38 7.31 3.41
CA MET A 86 2.15 6.49 2.51
C MET A 86 1.23 5.70 1.55
N ASN A 87 0.11 5.16 2.03
CA ASN A 87 -0.88 4.51 1.17
C ASN A 87 -1.43 5.45 0.10
N ILE A 88 -1.67 6.72 0.46
CA ILE A 88 -2.03 7.79 -0.50
C ILE A 88 -0.92 7.95 -1.55
N GLN A 89 0.35 8.04 -1.14
CA GLN A 89 1.48 8.16 -2.07
C GLN A 89 1.65 6.94 -2.98
N PHE A 90 1.47 5.72 -2.46
CA PHE A 90 1.52 4.51 -3.28
C PHE A 90 0.40 4.45 -4.30
N LEU A 91 -0.83 4.81 -3.90
CA LEU A 91 -1.93 4.86 -4.84
C LEU A 91 -1.70 5.93 -5.91
N HIS A 92 -1.12 7.07 -5.54
CA HIS A 92 -0.69 8.09 -6.51
C HIS A 92 0.32 7.50 -7.52
N ALA A 93 1.38 6.86 -7.04
CA ALA A 93 2.41 6.26 -7.89
C ALA A 93 1.83 5.17 -8.81
N ALA A 94 0.95 4.31 -8.29
CA ALA A 94 0.29 3.29 -9.08
C ALA A 94 -0.61 3.90 -10.17
N ILE A 95 -1.34 4.98 -9.86
CA ILE A 95 -2.14 5.71 -10.87
C ILE A 95 -1.23 6.34 -11.93
N THR A 96 -0.11 6.95 -11.53
CA THR A 96 0.88 7.50 -12.46
C THR A 96 1.46 6.42 -13.37
N ASP A 97 1.85 5.27 -12.82
CA ASP A 97 2.36 4.13 -13.59
C ASP A 97 1.32 3.61 -14.57
N VAL A 98 0.03 3.55 -14.17
CA VAL A 98 -1.06 3.16 -15.08
C VAL A 98 -1.18 4.17 -16.23
N ILE A 99 -1.13 5.47 -15.96
CA ILE A 99 -1.19 6.52 -16.99
C ILE A 99 0.01 6.41 -17.93
N SER A 100 1.22 6.27 -17.39
CA SER A 100 2.46 6.11 -18.19
C SER A 100 2.48 4.81 -18.99
N SER A 101 1.91 3.72 -18.46
CA SER A 101 1.79 2.45 -19.19
C SER A 101 0.69 2.48 -20.26
N ALA A 102 -0.28 3.39 -20.13
CA ALA A 102 -1.33 3.61 -21.12
C ALA A 102 -0.83 4.44 -22.32
N GLU A 103 0.41 4.95 -22.29
CA GLU A 103 1.15 5.36 -23.49
C GLU A 103 1.62 4.16 -24.34
N ALA A 104 0.90 3.02 -24.25
CA ALA A 104 1.14 1.85 -25.07
C ALA A 104 0.85 2.19 -26.53
N THR A 105 1.75 1.81 -27.43
CA THR A 105 1.50 1.89 -28.87
C THR A 105 0.94 0.58 -29.40
N ASP A 106 0.07 0.63 -30.40
CA ASP A 106 -0.38 -0.55 -31.14
C ASP A 106 0.76 -1.20 -31.97
N GLU A 107 0.46 -2.28 -32.68
CA GLU A 107 1.45 -2.99 -33.52
C GLU A 107 2.01 -2.08 -34.64
N GLU A 108 1.31 -1.00 -34.97
CA GLU A 108 1.69 0.02 -35.94
C GLU A 108 2.38 1.26 -35.33
N GLY A 109 2.57 1.30 -34.00
CA GLY A 109 3.26 2.41 -33.33
C GLY A 109 2.36 3.61 -32.98
N ASN A 110 1.04 3.51 -33.15
CA ASN A 110 0.11 4.58 -32.78
C ASN A 110 -0.23 4.52 -31.29
N PRO A 111 -0.36 5.66 -30.60
CA PRO A 111 -0.80 5.69 -29.21
C PRO A 111 -2.18 5.04 -29.07
N VAL A 112 -2.31 4.04 -28.19
CA VAL A 112 -3.60 3.46 -27.82
C VAL A 112 -4.27 4.44 -26.85
N PRO A 113 -5.37 5.11 -27.25
CA PRO A 113 -6.03 6.07 -26.37
C PRO A 113 -6.65 5.34 -25.18
N LEU A 114 -6.50 5.95 -24.01
CA LEU A 114 -7.13 5.51 -22.78
C LEU A 114 -8.65 5.57 -22.97
N ASP A 115 -9.35 4.45 -22.80
CA ASP A 115 -10.79 4.41 -23.07
C ASP A 115 -11.56 5.33 -22.08
N PRO A 116 -12.70 5.92 -22.48
CA PRO A 116 -13.40 6.90 -21.65
C PRO A 116 -13.79 6.40 -20.26
N ARG A 117 -14.05 5.09 -20.11
CA ARG A 117 -14.43 4.52 -18.81
C ARG A 117 -13.20 4.41 -17.92
N SER A 118 -12.09 3.90 -18.42
CA SER A 118 -10.83 3.86 -17.69
C SER A 118 -10.37 5.27 -17.28
N ALA A 119 -10.53 6.26 -18.18
CA ALA A 119 -10.22 7.66 -17.87
C ALA A 119 -11.09 8.21 -16.72
N MET A 120 -12.39 7.89 -16.73
CA MET A 120 -13.30 8.28 -15.64
C MET A 120 -12.97 7.58 -14.32
N GLU A 121 -12.62 6.29 -14.35
CA GLU A 121 -12.23 5.53 -13.16
C GLU A 121 -10.94 6.09 -12.55
N LEU A 122 -9.95 6.44 -13.37
CA LEU A 122 -8.73 7.14 -12.95
C LEU A 122 -9.02 8.52 -12.36
N ALA A 123 -9.87 9.32 -13.02
CA ALA A 123 -10.26 10.64 -12.52
C ALA A 123 -10.94 10.56 -11.14
N LYS A 124 -11.81 9.56 -10.93
CA LYS A 124 -12.42 9.29 -9.62
C LYS A 124 -11.39 8.87 -8.58
N ALA A 125 -10.44 8.01 -8.95
CA ALA A 125 -9.37 7.60 -8.07
C ALA A 125 -8.53 8.82 -7.60
N LEU A 126 -8.20 9.73 -8.53
CA LEU A 126 -7.50 10.98 -8.23
C LEU A 126 -8.32 11.93 -7.34
N ASP A 127 -9.63 12.09 -7.58
CA ASP A 127 -10.51 12.90 -6.73
C ASP A 127 -10.59 12.36 -5.29
N HIS A 128 -10.78 11.04 -5.14
CA HIS A 128 -10.77 10.40 -3.82
C HIS A 128 -9.43 10.56 -3.12
N LEU A 129 -8.34 10.45 -3.88
CA LEU A 129 -6.99 10.65 -3.36
C LEU A 129 -6.76 12.09 -2.88
N GLY A 130 -7.21 13.07 -3.66
CA GLY A 130 -7.14 14.49 -3.28
C GLY A 130 -7.94 14.78 -2.00
N LYS A 131 -9.14 14.20 -1.87
CA LYS A 131 -9.96 14.31 -0.65
C LYS A 131 -9.28 13.68 0.56
N ALA A 132 -8.68 12.50 0.39
CA ALA A 132 -7.94 11.84 1.47
C ALA A 132 -6.71 12.65 1.89
N SER A 133 -5.94 13.19 0.94
CA SER A 133 -4.79 14.06 1.19
C SER A 133 -5.18 15.32 1.96
N LYS A 134 -6.28 15.97 1.56
CA LYS A 134 -6.83 17.12 2.27
C LYS A 134 -7.23 16.77 3.71
N ALA A 135 -7.94 15.67 3.91
CA ALA A 135 -8.36 15.24 5.24
C ALA A 135 -7.17 14.96 6.17
N ASP A 136 -6.09 14.37 5.65
CA ASP A 136 -4.85 14.17 6.41
C ASP A 136 -4.16 15.51 6.75
N ALA A 137 -4.07 16.43 5.80
CA ALA A 137 -3.53 17.77 6.06
C ALA A 137 -4.33 18.53 7.13
N ASP A 138 -5.66 18.46 7.07
CA ASP A 138 -6.55 19.05 8.07
C ASP A 138 -6.36 18.41 9.45
N LEU A 139 -6.20 17.08 9.51
CA LEU A 139 -5.91 16.37 10.76
C LEU A 139 -4.57 16.80 11.37
N ILE A 140 -3.51 16.92 10.56
CA ILE A 140 -2.20 17.38 11.03
C ILE A 140 -2.29 18.81 11.57
N SER A 141 -3.02 19.71 10.89
CA SER A 141 -3.22 21.07 11.37
C SER A 141 -3.87 21.08 12.75
N ARG A 142 -4.95 20.29 12.93
CA ARG A 142 -5.64 20.18 14.22
C ARG A 142 -4.75 19.61 15.31
N ILE A 143 -4.00 18.54 15.04
CA ILE A 143 -3.07 17.96 16.01
C ILE A 143 -2.02 18.98 16.43
N ARG A 144 -1.47 19.76 15.48
CA ARG A 144 -0.48 20.80 15.78
C ARG A 144 -1.08 21.95 16.59
N GLU A 145 -2.27 22.39 16.25
CA GLU A 145 -2.99 23.42 17.00
C GLU A 145 -3.30 22.98 18.43
N GLU A 146 -3.77 21.74 18.61
CA GLU A 146 -4.06 21.17 19.92
C GLU A 146 -2.78 21.00 20.75
N ALA A 147 -1.71 20.48 20.15
CA ALA A 147 -0.41 20.35 20.81
C ALA A 147 0.15 21.72 21.21
N THR A 148 0.05 22.73 20.35
CA THR A 148 0.48 24.11 20.65
C THR A 148 -0.35 24.71 21.78
N LYS A 149 -1.68 24.54 21.74
CA LYS A 149 -2.57 25.00 22.82
C LYS A 149 -2.24 24.31 24.15
N ALA A 150 -1.99 23.01 24.14
CA ALA A 150 -1.62 22.25 25.33
C ALA A 150 -0.27 22.70 25.88
N ALA A 151 0.74 22.88 25.02
CA ALA A 151 2.06 23.37 25.39
C ALA A 151 2.00 24.79 25.97
N ASN A 152 1.26 25.71 25.33
CA ASN A 152 1.12 27.08 25.81
C ASN A 152 0.39 27.14 27.16
N LYS A 153 -0.65 26.30 27.38
CA LYS A 153 -1.30 26.18 28.69
C LYS A 153 -0.34 25.67 29.77
N GLN A 154 0.45 24.65 29.46
CA GLN A 154 1.44 24.12 30.40
C GLN A 154 2.53 25.16 30.72
N ALA A 155 3.01 25.88 29.71
CA ALA A 155 3.98 26.95 29.88
C ALA A 155 3.41 28.10 30.72
N ALA A 156 2.18 28.55 30.47
CA ALA A 156 1.52 29.59 31.26
C ALA A 156 1.35 29.17 32.73
N SER A 157 0.95 27.92 32.99
CA SER A 157 0.88 27.37 34.36
C SER A 157 2.25 27.40 35.05
N THR A 158 3.31 27.01 34.32
CA THR A 158 4.69 27.00 34.82
C THR A 158 5.17 28.41 35.15
N VAL A 159 4.91 29.38 34.27
CA VAL A 159 5.19 30.81 34.49
C VAL A 159 4.49 31.31 35.75
N SER A 160 3.21 30.97 35.93
CA SER A 160 2.46 31.35 37.13
C SER A 160 3.08 30.78 38.41
N GLU A 161 3.45 29.51 38.40
CA GLU A 161 4.01 28.83 39.57
C GLU A 161 5.39 29.39 39.93
N VAL A 162 6.28 29.52 38.94
CA VAL A 162 7.65 30.05 39.13
C VAL A 162 7.60 31.53 39.52
N GLY A 163 6.77 32.33 38.85
CA GLY A 163 6.60 33.74 39.16
C GLY A 163 6.12 33.99 40.59
N ARG A 164 5.14 33.20 41.06
CA ARG A 164 4.68 33.26 42.46
C ARG A 164 5.80 32.90 43.44
N LYS A 165 6.56 31.84 43.16
CA LYS A 165 7.71 31.42 43.99
C LYS A 165 8.83 32.47 44.03
N ALA A 166 9.04 33.17 42.93
CA ALA A 166 10.05 34.22 42.80
C ALA A 166 9.61 35.60 43.33
N GLY A 167 8.38 35.72 43.86
CA GLY A 167 7.87 36.99 44.39
C GLY A 167 7.56 38.04 43.32
N VAL A 168 7.36 37.63 42.07
CA VAL A 168 6.99 38.53 40.97
C VAL A 168 5.56 39.07 41.23
N PRO A 169 5.30 40.37 41.02
CA PRO A 169 3.96 40.93 41.15
C PRO A 169 2.94 40.22 40.26
N GLY A 170 1.73 39.96 40.77
CA GLY A 170 0.69 39.23 40.05
C GLY A 170 0.34 39.83 38.68
N THR A 171 0.36 41.16 38.59
CA THR A 171 0.13 41.89 37.33
C THR A 171 1.16 41.57 36.24
N VAL A 172 2.42 41.36 36.62
CA VAL A 172 3.50 40.98 35.70
C VAL A 172 3.37 39.50 35.31
N ILE A 173 2.97 38.63 36.23
CA ILE A 173 2.69 37.22 35.95
C ILE A 173 1.54 37.10 34.93
N ASP A 174 0.47 37.88 35.10
CA ASP A 174 -0.67 37.89 34.18
C ASP A 174 -0.27 38.35 32.77
N GLN A 175 0.58 39.39 32.66
CA GLN A 175 1.15 39.83 31.39
C GLN A 175 2.01 38.74 30.73
N MET A 176 2.86 38.05 31.50
CA MET A 176 3.69 36.95 30.98
C MET A 176 2.84 35.77 30.50
N MET A 177 1.78 35.40 31.24
CA MET A 177 0.87 34.33 30.81
C MET A 177 0.09 34.70 29.55
N GLN A 178 -0.38 35.95 29.43
CA GLN A 178 -1.03 36.42 28.21
C GLN A 178 -0.10 36.35 27.00
N ALA A 179 1.15 36.79 27.15
CA ALA A 179 2.17 36.70 26.10
C ALA A 179 2.39 35.24 25.64
N VAL A 180 2.51 34.30 26.57
CA VAL A 180 2.72 32.86 26.29
C VAL A 180 1.49 32.22 25.61
N LEU A 181 0.29 32.67 25.94
CA LEU A 181 -0.95 32.20 25.33
C LEU A 181 -1.22 32.83 23.95
N GLY A 182 -0.36 33.75 23.49
CA GLY A 182 -0.54 34.48 22.23
C GLY A 182 -1.56 35.60 22.29
N GLY A 183 -1.93 36.05 23.49
CA GLY A 183 -2.68 37.30 23.69
C GLY A 183 -1.79 38.50 23.36
N ALA A 184 -2.39 39.54 22.79
CA ALA A 184 -1.69 40.81 22.57
C ALA A 184 -1.21 41.37 23.92
N VAL A 185 0.09 41.67 24.01
CA VAL A 185 0.75 42.24 25.19
C VAL A 185 0.76 43.76 25.09
#